data_AF-A0A803PED2-F1
#
_entry.id   AF-A0A803PED2-F1
#
_cell.length_a   1.000
_cell.length_b   1.000
_cell.length_c   1.000
_cell.angle_alpha   90.00
_cell.angle_beta   90.00
_cell.angle_gamma   90.00
#
_symmetry.space_group_name_H-M   'P 1'
#
loop_
_entity.id
_entity.type
_entity.pdbx_description
1 polymer ?
#
loop_
_entity_poly.entity_id
_entity_poly.type
_entity_poly.pdbx_seq_one_letter_code
_entity_poly.pdbx_strand_id
1 'polypeptide(L)'
;MVDWTGGAIKDDHSALDVKFIDLSSVHYLSGPIRIVDKDGIPAKPGDLLVVEICNLGPLPGDEWGFTATFDRENGGGFLTDHFPAATKAIWYFEGIYAYSPHIPGVRFPGLTHPGIVGTAPSMELLNIWNERERQLVENGVESLKLCEVVHQRPMASLPTPKGCVLGKIQEGTPEWEKIAREAARTIPGRENGGNCDIKNLSRGSKIYLPVFVEGANLSTGDMHFSQGDGEVSFCGAIEMSGFLDLKCEIIRGGMKEYLTPMGPTPLHVNPIFEIGPVEPRFSEWLVFEGISVDESGRQHYLDATVAYKRAVLNAIDYLSKFGYSKEQAYLLLSCCPCEGRISGIVDAPNAMATLAIPTAIFDQDIRPKASKVPIGPRVVRKPDVLKCSYDGNLPTTTNLSSSSTS
;
A
#
# COMPACT_ATOMS: atom_id res chain seq x y z
N MET A 1 14.30 4.17 -11.07
CA MET A 1 12.85 4.02 -11.26
C MET A 1 12.23 5.32 -10.80
N VAL A 2 11.28 5.87 -11.54
CA VAL A 2 10.47 6.99 -11.07
C VAL A 2 9.51 6.49 -9.97
N ASP A 3 8.99 7.39 -9.15
CA ASP A 3 7.86 7.07 -8.27
C ASP A 3 6.65 6.56 -9.09
N TRP A 4 5.69 5.93 -8.42
CA TRP A 4 4.57 5.25 -9.07
C TRP A 4 3.66 6.17 -9.90
N THR A 5 3.69 7.48 -9.64
CA THR A 5 2.93 8.49 -10.37
C THR A 5 3.66 9.02 -11.60
N GLY A 6 4.93 8.64 -11.79
CA GLY A 6 5.79 9.19 -12.83
C GLY A 6 6.20 10.63 -12.55
N GLY A 7 6.25 11.04 -11.28
CA GLY A 7 6.58 12.39 -10.85
C GLY A 7 5.42 13.37 -10.92
N ALA A 8 4.16 12.93 -10.82
CA ALA A 8 3.01 13.84 -10.77
C ALA A 8 2.96 14.63 -9.44
N ILE A 9 3.33 13.99 -8.34
CA ILE A 9 3.37 14.61 -7.00
C ILE A 9 4.68 15.39 -6.81
N LYS A 10 4.58 16.58 -6.22
CA LYS A 10 5.71 17.51 -6.04
C LYS A 10 5.99 17.80 -4.57
N ASP A 11 7.25 18.05 -4.24
CA ASP A 11 7.63 18.74 -3.00
C ASP A 11 7.29 20.23 -3.14
N ASP A 12 6.04 20.55 -2.83
CA ASP A 12 5.50 21.90 -2.81
C ASP A 12 4.59 22.09 -1.59
N HIS A 13 4.11 23.33 -1.40
CA HIS A 13 3.24 23.67 -0.27
C HIS A 13 1.74 23.49 -0.59
N SER A 14 1.37 22.48 -1.40
CA SER A 14 0.00 22.24 -1.87
C SER A 14 -0.36 20.75 -1.81
N ALA A 15 -1.64 20.40 -1.72
CA ALA A 15 -2.11 19.01 -1.92
C ALA A 15 -2.98 18.87 -3.19
N LEU A 16 -2.97 19.87 -4.07
CA LEU A 16 -3.79 19.89 -5.30
C LEU A 16 -3.34 18.82 -6.30
N ASP A 17 -2.05 18.52 -6.35
CA ASP A 17 -1.50 17.42 -7.15
C ASP A 17 -2.10 16.07 -6.74
N VAL A 18 -2.23 15.82 -5.43
CA VAL A 18 -2.92 14.63 -4.90
C VAL A 18 -4.41 14.66 -5.23
N LYS A 19 -5.08 15.81 -5.07
CA LYS A 19 -6.53 15.92 -5.32
C LYS A 19 -6.89 15.58 -6.77
N PHE A 20 -6.09 16.04 -7.73
CA PHE A 20 -6.39 15.98 -9.16
C PHE A 20 -5.55 14.97 -9.95
N ILE A 21 -4.79 14.10 -9.27
CA ILE A 21 -3.96 13.09 -9.93
C ILE A 21 -4.79 12.17 -10.83
N ASP A 22 -4.25 11.83 -12.01
CA ASP A 22 -4.86 10.85 -12.91
C ASP A 22 -4.39 9.43 -12.57
N LEU A 23 -5.18 8.76 -11.72
CA LEU A 23 -4.98 7.37 -11.31
C LEU A 23 -5.14 6.36 -12.46
N SER A 24 -5.44 6.75 -13.71
CA SER A 24 -5.47 5.80 -14.83
C SER A 24 -4.08 5.41 -15.33
N SER A 25 -3.08 6.28 -15.10
CA SER A 25 -1.70 6.09 -15.60
C SER A 25 -0.82 5.22 -14.70
N VAL A 26 -1.25 4.98 -13.46
CA VAL A 26 -0.47 4.30 -12.44
C VAL A 26 -0.55 2.78 -12.59
N HIS A 27 0.52 2.03 -12.33
CA HIS A 27 1.83 2.42 -11.79
C HIS A 27 2.90 2.39 -12.88
N TYR A 28 3.84 3.33 -12.88
CA TYR A 28 4.99 3.29 -13.78
C TYR A 28 6.03 2.24 -13.33
N LEU A 29 6.11 1.12 -14.05
CA LEU A 29 7.03 0.02 -13.72
C LEU A 29 8.27 0.03 -14.61
N SER A 30 9.41 -0.35 -14.03
CA SER A 30 10.63 -0.64 -14.76
C SER A 30 10.66 -2.12 -15.16
N GLY A 31 10.74 -2.38 -16.47
CA GLY A 31 10.65 -3.70 -17.07
C GLY A 31 9.95 -3.66 -18.43
N PRO A 32 9.52 -4.82 -18.96
CA PRO A 32 9.81 -6.16 -18.43
C PRO A 32 11.26 -6.60 -18.71
N ILE A 33 11.90 -7.22 -17.71
CA ILE A 33 13.21 -7.84 -17.81
C ILE A 33 13.02 -9.31 -18.18
N ARG A 34 13.58 -9.70 -19.34
CA ARG A 34 13.59 -11.10 -19.77
C ARG A 34 14.69 -11.86 -19.03
N ILE A 35 14.32 -12.90 -18.28
CA ILE A 35 15.24 -13.71 -17.46
C ILE A 35 15.70 -14.97 -18.21
N VAL A 36 17.01 -15.20 -18.19
CA VAL A 36 17.68 -16.42 -18.68
C VAL A 36 18.58 -16.99 -17.59
N ASP A 37 18.86 -18.28 -17.65
CA ASP A 37 19.92 -18.88 -16.84
C ASP A 37 21.32 -18.59 -17.42
N LYS A 38 22.34 -19.14 -16.75
CA LYS A 38 23.76 -19.01 -17.13
C LYS A 38 24.08 -19.53 -18.54
N ASP A 39 23.26 -20.42 -19.08
CA ASP A 39 23.45 -21.02 -20.41
C ASP A 39 22.62 -20.29 -21.47
N GLY A 40 21.94 -19.19 -21.09
CA GLY A 40 21.10 -18.38 -21.97
C GLY A 40 19.69 -18.93 -22.17
N ILE A 41 19.29 -19.97 -21.42
CA ILE A 41 17.99 -20.62 -21.57
C ILE A 41 16.94 -19.81 -20.76
N PRO A 42 15.86 -19.32 -21.39
CA PRO A 42 14.85 -18.55 -20.68
C PRO A 42 14.15 -19.33 -19.57
N ALA A 43 13.65 -18.61 -18.57
CA ALA A 43 12.61 -19.14 -17.69
C ALA A 43 11.41 -19.61 -18.53
N LYS A 44 10.72 -20.67 -18.13
CA LYS A 44 9.55 -21.18 -18.85
C LYS A 44 8.33 -21.28 -17.92
N PRO A 45 7.11 -21.31 -18.46
CA PRO A 45 5.92 -21.55 -17.65
C PRO A 45 6.07 -22.79 -16.75
N GLY A 46 5.76 -22.66 -15.46
CA GLY A 46 5.94 -23.72 -14.47
C GLY A 46 7.25 -23.64 -13.65
N ASP A 47 8.20 -22.80 -14.05
CA ASP A 47 9.39 -22.49 -13.23
C ASP A 47 9.03 -21.54 -12.07
N LEU A 48 9.89 -21.47 -11.04
CA LEU A 48 9.92 -20.35 -10.11
C LEU A 48 11.09 -19.43 -10.44
N LEU A 49 10.82 -18.13 -10.45
CA LEU A 49 11.82 -17.09 -10.49
C LEU A 49 12.13 -16.66 -9.05
N VAL A 50 13.36 -16.91 -8.59
CA VAL A 50 13.86 -16.38 -7.33
C VAL A 50 14.41 -14.99 -7.59
N VAL A 51 13.90 -13.99 -6.87
CA VAL A 51 14.37 -12.60 -6.93
C VAL A 51 14.87 -12.22 -5.54
N GLU A 52 16.18 -12.04 -5.42
CA GLU A 52 16.83 -11.53 -4.22
C GLU A 52 17.02 -10.01 -4.33
N ILE A 53 16.44 -9.28 -3.38
CA ILE A 53 16.60 -7.83 -3.26
C ILE A 53 17.94 -7.55 -2.60
N CYS A 54 19.00 -7.36 -3.39
CA CYS A 54 20.36 -7.21 -2.86
C CYS A 54 20.55 -5.85 -2.19
N ASN A 55 20.02 -4.80 -2.80
CA ASN A 55 20.11 -3.43 -2.30
C ASN A 55 19.01 -2.56 -2.94
N LEU A 56 18.70 -1.44 -2.30
CA LEU A 56 17.69 -0.48 -2.73
C LEU A 56 17.80 0.82 -1.93
N GLY A 57 17.31 1.91 -2.49
CA GLY A 57 17.28 3.21 -1.85
C GLY A 57 16.75 4.31 -2.78
N PRO A 58 16.69 5.56 -2.29
CA PRO A 58 16.33 6.71 -3.10
C PRO A 58 17.37 6.94 -4.21
N LEU A 59 16.97 7.62 -5.28
CA LEU A 59 17.92 8.07 -6.29
C LEU A 59 18.82 9.19 -5.70
N PRO A 60 20.13 9.22 -6.03
CA PRO A 60 21.00 10.30 -5.59
C PRO A 60 20.50 11.67 -6.06
N GLY A 61 20.31 12.60 -5.13
CA GLY A 61 19.73 13.93 -5.39
C GLY A 61 18.19 13.98 -5.35
N ASP A 62 17.52 12.87 -5.09
CA ASP A 62 16.07 12.74 -4.96
C ASP A 62 15.72 12.12 -3.58
N GLU A 63 16.45 12.49 -2.53
CA GLU A 63 16.32 11.97 -1.16
C GLU A 63 15.10 12.53 -0.41
N TRP A 64 13.92 12.43 -1.02
CA TRP A 64 12.64 12.80 -0.45
C TRP A 64 11.53 11.87 -0.96
N GLY A 65 10.38 11.95 -0.31
CA GLY A 65 9.20 11.22 -0.72
C GLY A 65 7.93 11.82 -0.16
N PHE A 66 6.79 11.18 -0.41
CA PHE A 66 5.49 11.68 0.03
C PHE A 66 4.60 10.58 0.62
N THR A 67 3.72 10.98 1.53
CA THR A 67 2.58 10.19 1.98
C THR A 67 1.35 11.07 1.88
N ALA A 68 0.24 10.52 1.43
CA ALA A 68 -0.97 11.30 1.16
C ALA A 68 -2.25 10.52 1.46
N THR A 69 -3.36 11.24 1.49
CA THR A 69 -4.71 10.67 1.35
C THR A 69 -5.28 11.20 0.06
N PHE A 70 -5.88 10.34 -0.76
CA PHE A 70 -6.62 10.82 -1.91
C PHE A 70 -7.91 11.53 -1.50
N ASP A 71 -8.38 12.40 -2.38
CA ASP A 71 -9.75 12.90 -2.28
C ASP A 71 -10.73 11.72 -2.43
N ARG A 72 -11.81 11.75 -1.66
CA ARG A 72 -12.82 10.70 -1.69
C ARG A 72 -13.44 10.51 -3.06
N GLU A 73 -13.61 11.58 -3.84
CA GLU A 73 -14.13 11.51 -5.21
C GLU A 73 -13.09 11.00 -6.21
N ASN A 74 -11.81 10.93 -5.82
CA ASN A 74 -10.70 10.57 -6.70
C ASN A 74 -9.76 9.54 -6.03
N GLY A 75 -10.25 8.31 -5.85
CA GLY A 75 -9.47 7.18 -5.34
C GLY A 75 -9.88 6.73 -3.94
N GLY A 76 -10.05 7.68 -3.01
CA GLY A 76 -10.40 7.39 -1.62
C GLY A 76 -9.27 6.69 -0.84
N GLY A 77 -9.64 5.92 0.18
CA GLY A 77 -8.69 5.39 1.18
C GLY A 77 -9.40 4.57 2.26
N PHE A 78 -8.69 4.04 3.24
CA PHE A 78 -9.28 3.11 4.23
C PHE A 78 -10.24 3.81 5.18
N LEU A 79 -9.91 5.06 5.49
CA LEU A 79 -10.69 5.96 6.34
C LEU A 79 -11.18 7.20 5.56
N THR A 80 -11.47 7.06 4.26
CA THR A 80 -11.90 8.19 3.39
C THR A 80 -13.23 8.81 3.82
N ASP A 81 -13.99 8.12 4.64
CA ASP A 81 -15.20 8.60 5.31
C ASP A 81 -14.91 9.52 6.50
N HIS A 82 -13.78 9.34 7.18
CA HIS A 82 -13.28 10.25 8.22
C HIS A 82 -12.37 11.35 7.66
N PHE A 83 -11.63 11.04 6.59
CA PHE A 83 -10.66 11.93 5.96
C PHE A 83 -10.95 12.04 4.45
N PRO A 84 -12.03 12.74 4.06
CA PRO A 84 -12.48 12.78 2.67
C PRO A 84 -11.66 13.72 1.78
N ALA A 85 -10.94 14.66 2.37
CA ALA A 85 -10.12 15.62 1.65
C ALA A 85 -8.76 15.01 1.28
N ALA A 86 -8.25 15.42 0.12
CA ALA A 86 -6.85 15.15 -0.22
C ALA A 86 -5.90 15.81 0.80
N THR A 87 -4.91 15.05 1.27
CA THR A 87 -3.83 15.54 2.14
C THR A 87 -2.46 15.07 1.64
N LYS A 88 -1.39 15.77 2.02
CA LYS A 88 -0.01 15.42 1.67
C LYS A 88 0.95 15.76 2.80
N ALA A 89 1.90 14.86 3.06
CA ALA A 89 3.09 15.09 3.88
C ALA A 89 4.33 14.71 3.08
N ILE A 90 5.26 15.65 2.97
CA ILE A 90 6.59 15.42 2.40
C ILE A 90 7.55 14.89 3.48
N TRP A 91 8.35 13.90 3.12
CA TRP A 91 9.38 13.28 3.94
C TRP A 91 10.75 13.50 3.31
N TYR A 92 11.76 13.72 4.15
CA TYR A 92 13.15 13.84 3.73
C TYR A 92 13.98 12.70 4.32
N PHE A 93 14.96 12.23 3.55
CA PHE A 93 15.79 11.09 3.93
C PHE A 93 17.19 11.52 4.39
N GLU A 94 17.56 11.08 5.59
CA GLU A 94 18.90 11.27 6.17
C GLU A 94 19.56 9.91 6.40
N GLY A 95 20.26 9.42 5.37
CA GLY A 95 20.81 8.07 5.39
C GLY A 95 19.69 7.04 5.47
N ILE A 96 19.59 6.35 6.62
CA ILE A 96 18.54 5.34 6.84
C ILE A 96 17.26 5.93 7.45
N TYR A 97 17.25 7.19 7.86
CA TYR A 97 16.13 7.79 8.60
C TYR A 97 15.24 8.64 7.70
N ALA A 98 13.94 8.65 7.98
CA ALA A 98 12.98 9.61 7.44
C ALA A 98 12.48 10.55 8.55
N TYR A 99 12.20 11.79 8.18
CA TYR A 99 11.47 12.76 9.00
C TYR A 99 10.58 13.64 8.11
N SER A 100 9.54 14.23 8.69
CA SER A 100 8.65 15.16 7.98
C SER A 100 8.46 16.46 8.78
N PRO A 101 8.66 17.64 8.17
CA PRO A 101 8.26 18.91 8.78
C PRO A 101 6.75 19.00 9.04
N HIS A 102 5.95 18.25 8.29
CA HIS A 102 4.48 18.21 8.41
C HIS A 102 4.01 17.34 9.59
N ILE A 103 4.87 16.45 10.10
CA ILE A 103 4.59 15.54 11.23
C ILE A 103 5.75 15.66 12.24
N PRO A 104 5.79 16.74 13.04
CA PRO A 104 6.92 17.06 13.90
C PRO A 104 7.09 16.06 15.06
N GLY A 105 8.32 15.95 15.56
CA GLY A 105 8.65 15.07 16.69
C GLY A 105 8.67 13.59 16.35
N VAL A 106 8.68 13.25 15.06
CA VAL A 106 8.80 11.87 14.57
C VAL A 106 10.03 11.73 13.68
N ARG A 107 10.80 10.66 13.93
CA ARG A 107 11.92 10.25 13.09
C ARG A 107 12.11 8.74 13.22
N PHE A 108 12.20 8.02 12.11
CA PHE A 108 12.36 6.56 12.13
C PHE A 108 13.25 6.05 11.00
N PRO A 109 14.00 4.96 11.24
CA PRO A 109 14.68 4.25 10.16
C PRO A 109 13.63 3.65 9.20
N GLY A 110 13.85 3.80 7.90
CA GLY A 110 12.99 3.22 6.88
C GLY A 110 13.17 1.71 6.77
N LEU A 111 12.08 1.00 6.53
CA LEU A 111 12.09 -0.37 6.03
C LEU A 111 11.83 -0.32 4.54
N THR A 112 12.87 0.01 3.77
CA THR A 112 12.75 0.28 2.33
C THR A 112 12.43 -0.99 1.55
N HIS A 113 11.45 -0.93 0.65
CA HIS A 113 10.97 -2.06 -0.17
C HIS A 113 10.30 -1.56 -1.46
N PRO A 114 10.18 -2.40 -2.50
CA PRO A 114 9.22 -2.16 -3.58
C PRO A 114 7.80 -2.57 -3.16
N GLY A 115 6.80 -1.74 -3.42
CA GLY A 115 5.38 -2.11 -3.36
C GLY A 115 5.03 -3.12 -4.46
N ILE A 116 5.65 -2.95 -5.65
CA ILE A 116 5.41 -3.79 -6.82
C ILE A 116 6.62 -4.62 -7.21
N VAL A 117 6.45 -5.95 -7.23
CA VAL A 117 7.35 -6.87 -7.92
C VAL A 117 6.56 -8.08 -8.45
N GLY A 118 6.72 -8.42 -9.73
CA GLY A 118 5.97 -9.52 -10.32
C GLY A 118 6.41 -9.93 -11.71
N THR A 119 5.99 -11.13 -12.12
CA THR A 119 6.20 -11.66 -13.47
C THR A 119 5.01 -11.32 -14.38
N ALA A 120 5.17 -11.40 -15.69
CA ALA A 120 4.04 -11.20 -16.59
C ALA A 120 3.06 -12.40 -16.52
N PRO A 121 1.74 -12.17 -16.54
CA PRO A 121 0.76 -13.24 -16.62
C PRO A 121 0.79 -13.93 -17.98
N SER A 122 0.30 -15.18 -18.02
CA SER A 122 -0.15 -15.77 -19.29
C SER A 122 -1.45 -15.11 -19.74
N MET A 123 -1.80 -15.27 -21.01
CA MET A 123 -3.10 -14.79 -21.53
C MET A 123 -4.28 -15.45 -20.80
N GLU A 124 -4.14 -16.73 -20.43
CA GLU A 124 -5.17 -17.43 -19.63
C GLU A 124 -5.36 -16.79 -18.26
N LEU A 125 -4.25 -16.49 -17.56
CA LEU A 125 -4.31 -15.85 -16.24
C LEU A 125 -4.88 -14.43 -16.34
N LEU A 126 -4.48 -13.67 -17.35
CA LEU A 126 -5.02 -12.33 -17.61
C LEU A 126 -6.54 -12.37 -17.83
N ASN A 127 -7.04 -13.35 -18.59
CA ASN A 127 -8.48 -13.52 -18.80
C ASN A 127 -9.22 -13.87 -17.50
N ILE A 128 -8.63 -14.71 -16.64
CA ILE A 128 -9.18 -15.03 -15.31
C ILE A 128 -9.32 -13.75 -14.47
N TRP A 129 -8.29 -12.89 -14.45
CA TRP A 129 -8.32 -11.63 -13.72
C TRP A 129 -9.40 -10.68 -14.24
N ASN A 130 -9.40 -10.44 -15.55
CA ASN A 130 -10.34 -9.52 -16.18
C ASN A 130 -11.80 -9.97 -16.00
N GLU A 131 -12.07 -11.27 -16.08
CA GLU A 131 -13.42 -11.83 -15.84
C GLU A 131 -13.86 -11.60 -14.40
N ARG A 132 -13.08 -12.06 -13.41
CA ARG A 132 -13.52 -11.99 -12.00
C ARG A 132 -13.64 -10.55 -11.49
N GLU A 133 -12.75 -9.66 -11.94
CA GLU A 133 -12.79 -8.24 -11.58
C GLU A 133 -13.95 -7.52 -12.25
N ARG A 134 -14.28 -7.85 -13.52
CA ARG A 134 -15.50 -7.35 -14.16
C ARG A 134 -16.76 -7.82 -13.44
N GLN A 135 -16.84 -9.10 -13.09
CA GLN A 135 -17.99 -9.63 -12.34
C GLN A 135 -18.16 -8.92 -10.99
N LEU A 136 -17.06 -8.58 -10.31
CA LEU A 136 -17.08 -7.78 -9.09
C LEU A 136 -17.63 -6.38 -9.34
N VAL A 137 -17.18 -5.69 -10.39
CA VAL A 137 -17.69 -4.35 -10.75
C VAL A 137 -19.18 -4.38 -11.10
N GLU A 138 -19.62 -5.38 -11.86
CA GLU A 138 -21.01 -5.52 -12.33
C GLU A 138 -21.98 -5.92 -11.21
N ASN A 139 -21.56 -6.75 -10.25
CA ASN A 139 -22.46 -7.38 -9.25
C ASN A 139 -22.15 -7.05 -7.78
N GLY A 140 -21.01 -6.42 -7.50
CA GLY A 140 -20.46 -6.32 -6.14
C GLY A 140 -21.23 -5.38 -5.22
N VAL A 141 -21.82 -4.29 -5.75
CA VAL A 141 -22.53 -3.29 -4.94
C VAL A 141 -23.75 -3.89 -4.25
N GLU A 142 -24.46 -4.80 -4.92
CA GLU A 142 -25.66 -5.44 -4.39
C GLU A 142 -25.34 -6.57 -3.41
N SER A 143 -24.11 -7.11 -3.43
CA SER A 143 -23.75 -8.35 -2.73
C SER A 143 -22.76 -8.18 -1.58
N LEU A 144 -21.97 -7.10 -1.54
CA LEU A 144 -20.91 -6.90 -0.54
C LEU A 144 -21.29 -5.88 0.55
N LYS A 145 -21.55 -6.39 1.76
CA LYS A 145 -21.85 -5.57 2.95
C LYS A 145 -20.65 -4.77 3.47
N LEU A 146 -19.42 -5.18 3.14
CA LEU A 146 -18.21 -4.47 3.57
C LEU A 146 -18.17 -3.01 3.06
N CYS A 147 -18.76 -2.77 1.88
CA CYS A 147 -18.89 -1.45 1.26
C CYS A 147 -19.70 -0.45 2.11
N GLU A 148 -20.51 -0.92 3.06
CA GLU A 148 -21.27 -0.08 3.98
C GLU A 148 -20.38 0.57 5.05
N VAL A 149 -19.24 -0.06 5.42
CA VAL A 149 -18.43 0.36 6.57
C VAL A 149 -17.13 1.04 6.16
N VAL A 150 -16.41 0.55 5.14
CA VAL A 150 -15.18 1.22 4.66
C VAL A 150 -15.46 2.31 3.62
N HIS A 151 -16.74 2.52 3.28
CA HIS A 151 -17.24 3.42 2.24
C HIS A 151 -16.59 3.21 0.86
N GLN A 152 -17.35 3.42 -0.22
CA GLN A 152 -16.95 2.92 -1.55
C GLN A 152 -15.74 3.66 -2.14
N ARG A 153 -14.69 2.90 -2.43
CA ARG A 153 -13.75 3.11 -3.55
C ARG A 153 -14.28 2.37 -4.79
N PRO A 154 -13.79 2.62 -6.01
CA PRO A 154 -14.04 1.70 -7.13
C PRO A 154 -13.68 0.26 -6.71
N MET A 155 -14.61 -0.69 -6.88
CA MET A 155 -14.41 -2.07 -6.40
C MET A 155 -13.26 -2.79 -7.14
N ALA A 156 -13.08 -2.46 -8.42
CA ALA A 156 -11.89 -2.77 -9.20
C ALA A 156 -11.70 -1.70 -10.28
N SER A 157 -10.48 -1.59 -10.79
CA SER A 157 -10.18 -0.76 -11.97
C SER A 157 -10.00 -1.67 -13.17
N LEU A 158 -11.02 -1.72 -14.04
CA LEU A 158 -10.99 -2.55 -15.24
C LEU A 158 -9.96 -2.04 -16.27
N PRO A 159 -9.53 -2.89 -17.23
CA PRO A 159 -8.68 -2.46 -18.34
C PRO A 159 -9.22 -1.20 -19.02
N THR A 160 -8.31 -0.26 -19.31
CA THR A 160 -8.65 0.99 -20.00
C THR A 160 -7.46 1.46 -20.83
N PRO A 161 -7.69 1.91 -22.08
CA PRO A 161 -6.65 2.57 -22.87
C PRO A 161 -6.18 3.92 -22.28
N LYS A 162 -7.02 4.56 -21.45
CA LYS A 162 -6.68 5.86 -20.86
C LYS A 162 -5.46 5.71 -19.95
N GLY A 163 -4.40 6.48 -20.23
CA GLY A 163 -3.16 6.47 -19.45
C GLY A 163 -2.32 5.20 -19.60
N CYS A 164 -2.65 4.31 -20.54
CA CYS A 164 -1.96 3.03 -20.70
C CYS A 164 -0.57 3.20 -21.34
N VAL A 165 0.48 2.75 -20.64
CA VAL A 165 1.86 2.77 -21.13
C VAL A 165 2.33 1.33 -21.39
N LEU A 166 2.52 0.98 -22.67
CA LEU A 166 2.91 -0.38 -23.12
C LEU A 166 4.40 -0.47 -23.51
N GLY A 167 5.24 0.36 -22.88
CA GLY A 167 6.69 0.36 -23.10
C GLY A 167 7.08 0.74 -24.53
N LYS A 168 7.58 -0.24 -25.30
CA LYS A 168 8.05 -0.02 -26.67
C LYS A 168 6.94 -0.04 -27.73
N ILE A 169 5.73 -0.45 -27.37
CA ILE A 169 4.60 -0.48 -28.29
C ILE A 169 4.05 0.94 -28.42
N GLN A 170 4.08 1.48 -29.64
CA GLN A 170 3.70 2.87 -29.90
C GLN A 170 2.20 3.09 -29.74
N GLU A 171 1.84 4.11 -28.94
CA GLU A 171 0.46 4.54 -28.72
C GLU A 171 -0.27 4.89 -30.03
N GLY A 172 -1.55 4.52 -30.10
CA GLY A 172 -2.41 4.76 -31.27
C GLY A 172 -2.22 3.78 -32.43
N THR A 173 -1.32 2.80 -32.32
CA THR A 173 -1.23 1.70 -33.30
C THR A 173 -2.34 0.65 -33.07
N PRO A 174 -2.75 -0.12 -34.09
CA PRO A 174 -3.74 -1.19 -33.91
C PRO A 174 -3.33 -2.24 -32.88
N GLU A 175 -2.04 -2.53 -32.77
CA GLU A 175 -1.49 -3.44 -31.75
C GLU A 175 -1.62 -2.84 -30.35
N TRP A 176 -1.21 -1.59 -30.17
CA TRP A 176 -1.36 -0.89 -28.89
C TRP A 176 -2.82 -0.84 -28.46
N GLU A 177 -3.73 -0.46 -29.37
CA GLU A 177 -5.15 -0.35 -29.07
C GLU A 177 -5.78 -1.68 -28.65
N LYS A 178 -5.34 -2.79 -29.26
CA LYS A 178 -5.80 -4.11 -28.87
C LYS A 178 -5.35 -4.44 -27.44
N ILE A 179 -4.05 -4.29 -27.16
CA ILE A 179 -3.47 -4.66 -25.85
C ILE A 179 -4.01 -3.74 -24.75
N ALA A 180 -4.10 -2.43 -25.00
CA ALA A 180 -4.54 -1.45 -24.01
C ALA A 180 -6.01 -1.64 -23.57
N ARG A 181 -6.82 -2.36 -24.36
CA ARG A 181 -8.21 -2.71 -24.01
C ARG A 181 -8.34 -3.96 -23.14
N GLU A 182 -7.31 -4.79 -23.05
CA GLU A 182 -7.33 -6.05 -22.28
C GLU A 182 -6.26 -6.12 -21.18
N ALA A 183 -5.27 -5.23 -21.20
CA ALA A 183 -4.22 -5.17 -20.20
C ALA A 183 -4.79 -4.78 -18.82
N ALA A 184 -4.60 -5.66 -17.84
CA ALA A 184 -5.04 -5.44 -16.47
C ALA A 184 -4.30 -4.26 -15.83
N ARG A 185 -5.02 -3.51 -14.99
CA ARG A 185 -4.42 -2.46 -14.15
C ARG A 185 -3.48 -3.07 -13.12
N THR A 186 -2.40 -2.36 -12.78
CA THR A 186 -1.39 -2.82 -11.81
C THR A 186 -1.74 -2.54 -10.35
N ILE A 187 -2.96 -2.03 -10.07
CA ILE A 187 -3.40 -1.63 -8.72
C ILE A 187 -3.46 -2.79 -7.72
N PRO A 188 -4.05 -3.96 -8.02
CA PRO A 188 -4.07 -5.04 -7.04
C PRO A 188 -2.92 -6.03 -7.27
N GLY A 189 -2.40 -6.56 -6.16
CA GLY A 189 -1.60 -7.77 -6.14
C GLY A 189 -2.43 -8.99 -6.56
N ARG A 190 -1.80 -9.92 -7.25
CA ARG A 190 -2.42 -11.11 -7.84
C ARG A 190 -1.48 -12.32 -7.72
N GLU A 191 -1.84 -13.39 -8.40
CA GLU A 191 -1.12 -14.67 -8.43
C GLU A 191 0.34 -14.54 -8.90
N ASN A 192 0.67 -13.49 -9.65
CA ASN A 192 2.02 -13.20 -10.15
C ASN A 192 2.86 -12.32 -9.20
N GLY A 193 2.37 -12.00 -8.01
CA GLY A 193 2.87 -10.89 -7.21
C GLY A 193 2.18 -9.59 -7.63
N GLY A 194 2.92 -8.64 -8.19
CA GLY A 194 2.37 -7.34 -8.54
C GLY A 194 2.34 -6.42 -7.31
N ASN A 195 1.27 -5.63 -7.14
CA ASN A 195 1.18 -4.68 -6.04
C ASN A 195 0.72 -5.33 -4.74
N CYS A 196 1.68 -5.86 -3.98
CA CYS A 196 1.39 -6.55 -2.73
C CYS A 196 1.60 -5.66 -1.51
N ASP A 197 2.38 -4.58 -1.62
CA ASP A 197 2.61 -3.61 -0.55
C ASP A 197 3.04 -4.27 0.77
N ILE A 198 3.95 -5.23 0.66
CA ILE A 198 4.46 -6.00 1.81
C ILE A 198 5.76 -5.34 2.28
N LYS A 199 5.69 -4.56 3.37
CA LYS A 199 6.87 -3.85 3.91
C LYS A 199 8.05 -4.76 4.23
N ASN A 200 7.78 -6.02 4.59
CA ASN A 200 8.81 -7.01 4.92
C ASN A 200 9.56 -7.56 3.69
N LEU A 201 9.09 -7.29 2.46
CA LEU A 201 9.79 -7.61 1.23
C LEU A 201 10.90 -6.58 0.94
N SER A 202 11.83 -6.45 1.89
CA SER A 202 12.83 -5.40 1.96
C SER A 202 14.24 -5.89 1.59
N ARG A 203 15.28 -5.12 1.96
CA ARG A 203 16.68 -5.44 1.67
C ARG A 203 17.07 -6.82 2.19
N GLY A 204 17.59 -7.65 1.30
CA GLY A 204 18.03 -9.02 1.55
C GLY A 204 16.91 -10.05 1.51
N SER A 205 15.65 -9.64 1.28
CA SER A 205 14.54 -10.58 1.09
C SER A 205 14.70 -11.35 -0.23
N LYS A 206 14.15 -12.56 -0.26
CA LYS A 206 14.07 -13.41 -1.46
C LYS A 206 12.62 -13.76 -1.74
N ILE A 207 12.09 -13.35 -2.87
CA ILE A 207 10.75 -13.73 -3.32
C ILE A 207 10.82 -14.79 -4.42
N TYR A 208 9.90 -15.74 -4.36
CA TYR A 208 9.76 -16.86 -5.28
C TYR A 208 8.50 -16.63 -6.12
N LEU A 209 8.68 -16.05 -7.30
CA LEU A 209 7.58 -15.68 -8.20
C LEU A 209 7.26 -16.83 -9.16
N PRO A 210 5.97 -17.17 -9.36
CA PRO A 210 5.57 -18.11 -10.40
C PRO A 210 5.84 -17.54 -11.80
N VAL A 211 6.30 -18.41 -12.71
CA VAL A 211 6.56 -18.05 -14.11
C VAL A 211 5.40 -18.55 -14.97
N PHE A 212 4.73 -17.61 -15.66
CA PHE A 212 3.58 -17.92 -16.53
C PHE A 212 3.86 -17.77 -18.03
N VAL A 213 4.98 -17.14 -18.40
CA VAL A 213 5.41 -16.92 -19.78
C VAL A 213 6.91 -17.16 -19.93
N GLU A 214 7.36 -17.42 -21.16
CA GLU A 214 8.79 -17.54 -21.43
C GLU A 214 9.53 -16.25 -21.03
N GLY A 215 10.66 -16.42 -20.34
CA GLY A 215 11.50 -15.33 -19.87
C GLY A 215 10.97 -14.65 -18.61
N ALA A 216 9.83 -15.07 -18.06
CA ALA A 216 9.14 -14.50 -16.89
C ALA A 216 8.66 -13.04 -17.04
N ASN A 217 9.40 -12.19 -17.76
CA ASN A 217 9.12 -10.78 -18.00
C ASN A 217 8.88 -10.03 -16.68
N LEU A 218 9.92 -10.03 -15.83
CA LEU A 218 9.91 -9.42 -14.50
C LEU A 218 9.77 -7.89 -14.60
N SER A 219 8.85 -7.32 -13.84
CA SER A 219 8.69 -5.87 -13.69
C SER A 219 8.61 -5.51 -12.21
N THR A 220 9.09 -4.30 -11.88
CA THR A 220 9.08 -3.77 -10.50
C THR A 220 9.04 -2.25 -10.52
N GLY A 221 8.56 -1.65 -9.44
CA GLY A 221 8.41 -0.21 -9.28
C GLY A 221 7.82 0.09 -7.91
N ASP A 222 7.24 1.27 -7.76
CA ASP A 222 6.50 1.66 -6.55
C ASP A 222 7.40 1.62 -5.30
N MET A 223 8.47 2.41 -5.31
CA MET A 223 9.47 2.32 -4.26
C MET A 223 9.01 3.03 -3.01
N HIS A 224 9.04 2.32 -1.90
CA HIS A 224 8.66 2.82 -0.59
C HIS A 224 9.91 2.96 0.29
N PHE A 225 10.14 4.15 0.84
CA PHE A 225 11.18 4.32 1.85
C PHE A 225 10.80 3.61 3.16
N SER A 226 9.51 3.64 3.51
CA SER A 226 8.91 2.98 4.68
C SER A 226 7.39 2.89 4.49
N GLN A 227 6.75 1.90 5.11
CA GLN A 227 5.30 1.71 5.06
C GLN A 227 4.80 1.10 6.37
N GLY A 228 3.57 1.45 6.76
CA GLY A 228 2.80 0.76 7.79
C GLY A 228 1.96 -0.40 7.23
N ASP A 229 1.65 -1.40 8.05
CA ASP A 229 0.83 -2.53 7.54
C ASP A 229 -0.56 -2.08 7.10
N GLY A 230 -0.97 -2.62 5.94
CA GLY A 230 -2.24 -2.30 5.31
C GLY A 230 -2.25 -0.96 4.57
N GLU A 231 -1.15 -0.21 4.59
CA GLU A 231 -0.94 0.98 3.74
C GLU A 231 -2.16 1.92 3.76
N VAL A 232 -2.64 2.20 4.98
CA VAL A 232 -4.05 2.55 5.22
C VAL A 232 -4.51 3.83 4.50
N SER A 233 -3.60 4.73 4.15
CA SER A 233 -3.93 5.95 3.41
C SER A 233 -4.10 5.76 1.90
N PHE A 234 -3.75 4.59 1.35
CA PHE A 234 -3.77 4.20 -0.07
C PHE A 234 -2.85 4.99 -1.01
N CYS A 235 -2.66 6.29 -0.79
CA CYS A 235 -1.45 7.00 -1.25
C CYS A 235 -0.42 6.91 -0.12
N GLY A 236 -0.24 5.70 0.38
CA GLY A 236 0.49 5.34 1.57
C GLY A 236 1.85 4.78 1.24
N ALA A 237 2.53 4.30 2.28
CA ALA A 237 3.98 4.36 2.35
C ALA A 237 4.55 5.80 2.30
N ILE A 238 5.86 5.90 2.40
CA ILE A 238 6.62 7.05 1.92
C ILE A 238 7.06 6.71 0.51
N GLU A 239 6.31 7.21 -0.45
CA GLU A 239 6.49 7.04 -1.88
C GLU A 239 7.74 7.79 -2.37
N MET A 240 8.56 7.14 -3.19
CA MET A 240 9.78 7.76 -3.72
C MET A 240 10.17 7.24 -5.10
N SER A 241 10.99 8.01 -5.80
CA SER A 241 11.83 7.44 -6.85
C SER A 241 12.98 6.65 -6.22
N GLY A 242 13.41 5.57 -6.86
CA GLY A 242 14.47 4.75 -6.28
C GLY A 242 15.22 3.88 -7.27
N PHE A 243 16.27 3.22 -6.76
CA PHE A 243 16.98 2.15 -7.46
C PHE A 243 16.77 0.83 -6.73
N LEU A 244 16.98 -0.27 -7.45
CA LEU A 244 16.86 -1.62 -6.95
C LEU A 244 17.93 -2.49 -7.61
N ASP A 245 18.75 -3.13 -6.78
CA ASP A 245 19.75 -4.09 -7.21
C ASP A 245 19.20 -5.49 -6.95
N LEU A 246 19.00 -6.25 -8.03
CA LEU A 246 18.39 -7.58 -7.98
C LEU A 246 19.36 -8.67 -8.41
N LYS A 247 19.26 -9.83 -7.77
CA LYS A 247 19.83 -11.07 -8.26
C LYS A 247 18.69 -12.05 -8.56
N CYS A 248 18.70 -12.62 -9.76
CA CYS A 248 17.66 -13.53 -10.23
C CYS A 248 18.22 -14.94 -10.44
N GLU A 249 17.46 -15.95 -10.02
CA GLU A 249 17.76 -17.37 -10.27
C GLU A 249 16.49 -18.11 -10.72
N ILE A 250 16.65 -19.17 -11.50
CA ILE A 250 15.50 -19.97 -11.99
C ILE A 250 15.52 -21.34 -11.30
N ILE A 251 14.43 -21.68 -10.63
CA ILE A 251 14.16 -23.04 -10.17
C ILE A 251 13.26 -23.72 -11.19
N ARG A 252 13.86 -24.65 -11.96
CA ARG A 252 13.17 -25.35 -13.03
C ARG A 252 12.05 -26.23 -12.49
N GLY A 253 10.83 -26.06 -13.04
CA GLY A 253 9.64 -26.77 -12.57
C GLY A 253 9.21 -26.43 -11.14
N GLY A 254 9.74 -25.35 -10.55
CA GLY A 254 9.55 -25.04 -9.14
C GLY A 254 8.09 -24.84 -8.73
N MET A 255 7.20 -24.38 -9.62
CA MET A 255 5.79 -24.19 -9.27
C MET A 255 5.15 -25.52 -8.85
N LYS A 256 5.43 -26.61 -9.58
CA LYS A 256 4.89 -27.94 -9.28
C LYS A 256 5.40 -28.47 -7.94
N GLU A 257 6.67 -28.21 -7.63
CA GLU A 257 7.32 -28.74 -6.43
C GLU A 257 6.93 -27.98 -5.16
N TYR A 258 6.71 -26.66 -5.27
CA TYR A 258 6.57 -25.79 -4.08
C TYR A 258 5.26 -25.01 -3.98
N LEU A 259 4.53 -24.77 -5.09
CA LEU A 259 3.30 -23.99 -5.09
C LEU A 259 2.08 -24.86 -5.39
N THR A 260 1.45 -25.37 -4.32
CA THR A 260 0.18 -26.10 -4.46
C THR A 260 -0.93 -25.11 -4.85
N PRO A 261 -1.64 -25.31 -5.97
CA PRO A 261 -2.72 -24.42 -6.38
C PRO A 261 -3.88 -24.42 -5.38
N MET A 262 -4.32 -23.23 -4.99
CA MET A 262 -5.44 -22.96 -4.09
C MET A 262 -6.57 -22.26 -4.85
N GLY A 263 -7.14 -22.94 -5.85
CA GLY A 263 -8.23 -22.41 -6.65
C GLY A 263 -8.64 -23.34 -7.80
N PRO A 264 -9.55 -22.89 -8.69
CA PRO A 264 -10.15 -23.74 -9.71
C PRO A 264 -9.20 -24.16 -10.85
N THR A 265 -8.03 -23.52 -10.97
CA THR A 265 -7.05 -23.84 -12.02
C THR A 265 -5.64 -23.95 -11.43
N PRO A 266 -4.69 -24.62 -12.12
CA PRO A 266 -3.28 -24.67 -11.70
C PRO A 266 -2.57 -23.31 -11.60
N LEU A 267 -3.19 -22.24 -12.10
CA LEU A 267 -2.65 -20.88 -12.08
C LEU A 267 -2.95 -20.15 -10.76
N HIS A 268 -3.83 -20.70 -9.90
CA HIS A 268 -4.19 -20.12 -8.61
C HIS A 268 -3.12 -20.44 -7.57
N VAL A 269 -1.94 -19.87 -7.77
CA VAL A 269 -0.80 -19.93 -6.87
C VAL A 269 -0.44 -18.52 -6.42
N ASN A 270 0.29 -18.38 -5.32
CA ASN A 270 0.78 -17.10 -4.85
C ASN A 270 2.28 -17.17 -4.60
N PRO A 271 3.00 -16.04 -4.70
CA PRO A 271 4.40 -15.99 -4.31
C PRO A 271 4.59 -16.35 -2.83
N ILE A 272 5.77 -16.89 -2.53
CA ILE A 272 6.29 -17.03 -1.17
C ILE A 272 7.57 -16.21 -1.07
N PHE A 273 7.96 -15.78 0.13
CA PHE A 273 9.20 -15.02 0.32
C PHE A 273 9.86 -15.29 1.67
N GLU A 274 11.18 -15.13 1.69
CA GLU A 274 11.99 -15.06 2.89
C GLU A 274 12.22 -13.59 3.25
N ILE A 275 12.06 -13.25 4.53
CA ILE A 275 12.34 -11.90 5.04
C ILE A 275 13.86 -11.71 5.07
N GLY A 276 14.31 -10.53 4.63
CA GLY A 276 15.71 -10.14 4.66
C GLY A 276 16.26 -9.96 6.08
N PRO A 277 17.57 -10.11 6.28
CA PRO A 277 18.21 -9.96 7.59
C PRO A 277 18.40 -8.48 8.03
N VAL A 278 17.96 -7.51 7.23
CA VAL A 278 18.15 -6.07 7.48
C VAL A 278 16.80 -5.40 7.69
N GLU A 279 16.43 -5.18 8.93
CA GLU A 279 15.21 -4.46 9.32
C GLU A 279 15.46 -3.50 10.50
N PRO A 280 14.69 -2.40 10.61
CA PRO A 280 14.63 -1.61 11.83
C PRO A 280 14.29 -2.45 13.04
N ARG A 281 15.16 -2.43 14.06
CA ARG A 281 14.86 -3.08 15.33
C ARG A 281 14.13 -2.14 16.28
N PHE A 282 12.85 -2.41 16.52
CA PHE A 282 12.08 -1.77 17.58
C PHE A 282 11.82 -2.76 18.73
N SER A 283 12.08 -2.34 19.97
CA SER A 283 11.93 -3.19 21.17
C SER A 283 10.67 -2.88 21.99
N GLU A 284 10.06 -1.72 21.80
CA GLU A 284 8.91 -1.25 22.57
C GLU A 284 7.80 -0.82 21.62
N TRP A 285 6.59 -1.31 21.90
CA TRP A 285 5.42 -1.13 21.06
C TRP A 285 4.23 -0.71 21.93
N LEU A 286 3.43 0.22 21.42
CA LEU A 286 2.10 0.51 21.96
C LEU A 286 1.06 -0.09 21.01
N VAL A 287 0.21 -0.98 21.52
CA VAL A 287 -0.70 -1.79 20.71
C VAL A 287 -2.14 -1.34 20.91
N PHE A 288 -2.84 -1.13 19.79
CA PHE A 288 -4.24 -0.73 19.74
C PHE A 288 -5.08 -1.87 19.19
N GLU A 289 -6.19 -2.17 19.85
CA GLU A 289 -7.10 -3.24 19.47
C GLU A 289 -8.31 -2.69 18.71
N GLY A 290 -8.88 -3.55 17.86
CA GLY A 290 -10.15 -3.33 17.21
C GLY A 290 -10.88 -4.65 16.97
N ILE A 291 -12.21 -4.57 16.98
CA ILE A 291 -13.12 -5.72 16.83
C ILE A 291 -14.10 -5.48 15.69
N SER A 292 -14.81 -6.52 15.25
CA SER A 292 -15.84 -6.46 14.20
C SER A 292 -17.13 -5.73 14.62
N VAL A 293 -17.00 -4.57 15.27
CA VAL A 293 -18.09 -3.66 15.63
C VAL A 293 -17.74 -2.28 15.09
N ASP A 294 -18.57 -1.76 14.19
CA ASP A 294 -18.31 -0.48 13.52
C ASP A 294 -18.56 0.74 14.41
N GLU A 295 -18.30 1.93 13.88
CA GLU A 295 -18.45 3.22 14.54
C GLU A 295 -19.87 3.51 15.03
N SER A 296 -20.89 2.90 14.42
CA SER A 296 -22.29 3.03 14.82
C SER A 296 -22.67 2.08 15.96
N GLY A 297 -21.77 1.16 16.34
CA GLY A 297 -22.03 0.09 17.29
C GLY A 297 -22.69 -1.13 16.66
N ARG A 298 -22.78 -1.21 15.32
CA ARG A 298 -23.35 -2.37 14.63
C ARG A 298 -22.36 -3.53 14.62
N GLN A 299 -22.87 -4.71 14.96
CA GLN A 299 -22.12 -5.97 14.96
C GLN A 299 -21.96 -6.51 13.52
N HIS A 300 -20.72 -6.87 13.18
CA HIS A 300 -20.34 -7.61 11.97
C HIS A 300 -19.86 -9.02 12.35
N TYR A 301 -19.83 -9.96 11.41
CA TYR A 301 -19.47 -11.36 11.69
C TYR A 301 -18.08 -11.68 11.16
N LEU A 302 -17.12 -11.87 12.07
CA LEU A 302 -15.70 -12.21 11.80
C LEU A 302 -15.05 -11.31 10.74
N ASP A 303 -15.40 -10.02 10.75
CA ASP A 303 -14.91 -9.04 9.78
C ASP A 303 -13.60 -8.40 10.29
N ALA A 304 -12.48 -8.89 9.75
CA ALA A 304 -11.14 -8.40 10.07
C ALA A 304 -10.88 -6.99 9.53
N THR A 305 -11.56 -6.59 8.45
CA THR A 305 -11.42 -5.26 7.85
C THR A 305 -12.01 -4.22 8.79
N VAL A 306 -13.23 -4.45 9.30
CA VAL A 306 -13.84 -3.61 10.33
C VAL A 306 -12.98 -3.59 11.59
N ALA A 307 -12.52 -4.76 12.06
CA ALA A 307 -11.64 -4.84 13.22
C ALA A 307 -10.38 -4.00 13.05
N TYR A 308 -9.70 -4.07 11.89
CA TYR A 308 -8.50 -3.27 11.65
C TYR A 308 -8.81 -1.78 11.54
N LYS A 309 -9.94 -1.40 10.91
CA LYS A 309 -10.43 -0.01 10.89
C LYS A 309 -10.57 0.57 12.29
N ARG A 310 -11.13 -0.21 13.22
CA ARG A 310 -11.29 0.17 14.63
C ARG A 310 -9.94 0.33 15.33
N ALA A 311 -8.99 -0.57 15.10
CA ALA A 311 -7.65 -0.46 15.67
C ALA A 311 -6.93 0.83 15.20
N VAL A 312 -7.00 1.15 13.91
CA VAL A 312 -6.43 2.37 13.33
C VAL A 312 -7.11 3.62 13.90
N LEU A 313 -8.45 3.67 13.95
CA LEU A 313 -9.19 4.81 14.52
C LEU A 313 -8.85 5.03 16.01
N ASN A 314 -8.71 3.95 16.79
CA ASN A 314 -8.31 4.02 18.19
C ASN A 314 -6.89 4.60 18.35
N ALA A 315 -5.95 4.20 17.49
CA ALA A 315 -4.60 4.76 17.45
C ALA A 315 -4.59 6.25 17.10
N ILE A 316 -5.34 6.66 16.07
CA ILE A 316 -5.47 8.07 15.66
C ILE A 316 -6.02 8.92 16.80
N ASP A 317 -7.12 8.50 17.43
CA ASP A 317 -7.71 9.25 18.54
C ASP A 317 -6.74 9.35 19.73
N TYR A 318 -6.01 8.27 20.03
CA TYR A 318 -5.01 8.28 21.08
C TYR A 318 -3.87 9.26 20.79
N LEU A 319 -3.26 9.20 19.61
CA LEU A 319 -2.16 10.09 19.22
C LEU A 319 -2.61 11.57 19.20
N SER A 320 -3.86 11.85 18.86
CA SER A 320 -4.39 13.22 18.88
C SER A 320 -4.38 13.87 20.27
N LYS A 321 -4.42 13.07 21.35
CA LYS A 321 -4.30 13.56 22.73
C LYS A 321 -2.91 14.09 23.05
N PHE A 322 -1.91 13.73 22.24
CA PHE A 322 -0.52 14.21 22.32
C PHE A 322 -0.23 15.35 21.33
N GLY A 323 -1.27 16.06 20.86
CA GLY A 323 -1.12 17.28 20.08
C GLY A 323 -0.96 17.10 18.57
N TYR A 324 -1.00 15.87 18.05
CA TYR A 324 -1.09 15.61 16.62
C TYR A 324 -2.50 15.93 16.11
N SER A 325 -2.61 16.47 14.89
CA SER A 325 -3.88 16.43 14.17
C SER A 325 -4.23 14.99 13.82
N LYS A 326 -5.52 14.72 13.58
CA LYS A 326 -5.96 13.36 13.22
C LYS A 326 -5.40 12.97 11.85
N GLU A 327 -5.24 13.93 10.94
CA GLU A 327 -4.60 13.77 9.65
C GLU A 327 -3.10 13.47 9.76
N GLN A 328 -2.37 14.15 10.65
CA GLN A 328 -0.97 13.81 10.96
C GLN A 328 -0.85 12.37 11.44
N ALA A 329 -1.70 11.97 12.40
CA ALA A 329 -1.70 10.61 12.91
C ALA A 329 -2.04 9.60 11.81
N TYR A 330 -3.03 9.88 10.96
CA TYR A 330 -3.42 8.96 9.88
C TYR A 330 -2.31 8.76 8.84
N LEU A 331 -1.71 9.86 8.34
CA LEU A 331 -0.56 9.76 7.42
C LEU A 331 0.61 9.04 8.08
N LEU A 332 0.90 9.32 9.35
CA LEU A 332 1.96 8.64 10.09
C LEU A 332 1.73 7.13 10.16
N LEU A 333 0.51 6.68 10.48
CA LEU A 333 0.20 5.25 10.58
C LEU A 333 0.30 4.52 9.24
N SER A 334 0.19 5.23 8.11
CA SER A 334 0.36 4.66 6.78
C SER A 334 1.83 4.45 6.37
N CYS A 335 2.76 5.18 6.99
CA CYS A 335 4.15 5.24 6.53
C CYS A 335 5.21 4.84 7.58
N CYS A 336 4.93 5.01 8.87
CA CYS A 336 5.80 4.49 9.92
C CYS A 336 5.72 2.96 9.93
N PRO A 337 6.79 2.25 10.35
CA PRO A 337 6.85 0.79 10.36
C PRO A 337 6.01 0.19 11.51
N CYS A 338 4.72 0.51 11.55
CA CYS A 338 3.74 -0.08 12.44
C CYS A 338 3.40 -1.51 12.00
N GLU A 339 2.91 -2.30 12.95
CA GLU A 339 2.56 -3.71 12.72
C GLU A 339 1.07 -3.94 12.88
N GLY A 340 0.43 -4.35 11.79
CA GLY A 340 -0.95 -4.76 11.71
C GLY A 340 -1.03 -6.27 11.80
N ARG A 341 -1.86 -6.79 12.70
CA ARG A 341 -2.06 -8.24 12.85
C ARG A 341 -3.53 -8.57 12.85
N ILE A 342 -3.89 -9.64 12.13
CA ILE A 342 -5.10 -10.40 12.41
C ILE A 342 -4.77 -11.29 13.61
N SER A 343 -5.10 -10.81 14.80
CA SER A 343 -4.75 -11.45 16.07
C SER A 343 -5.65 -12.65 16.37
N GLY A 344 -6.93 -12.55 16.02
CA GLY A 344 -7.90 -13.65 16.11
C GLY A 344 -8.93 -13.54 15.00
N ILE A 345 -9.24 -14.65 14.33
CA ILE A 345 -10.18 -14.67 13.18
C ILE A 345 -11.28 -15.72 13.33
N VAL A 346 -11.35 -16.39 14.47
CA VAL A 346 -12.21 -17.57 14.68
C VAL A 346 -13.25 -17.38 15.79
N ASP A 347 -13.04 -16.44 16.70
CA ASP A 347 -13.87 -16.27 17.90
C ASP A 347 -15.14 -15.48 17.58
N ALA A 348 -16.19 -16.20 17.18
CA ALA A 348 -17.47 -15.57 16.84
C ALA A 348 -18.06 -14.75 18.01
N PRO A 349 -18.61 -13.55 17.76
CA PRO A 349 -18.81 -12.95 16.43
C PRO A 349 -17.65 -12.07 15.93
N ASN A 350 -16.61 -11.82 16.72
CA ASN A 350 -15.62 -10.78 16.45
C ASN A 350 -14.29 -11.33 15.95
N ALA A 351 -13.87 -10.87 14.76
CA ALA A 351 -12.45 -10.85 14.49
C ALA A 351 -11.77 -9.82 15.40
N MET A 352 -10.53 -10.10 15.77
CA MET A 352 -9.67 -9.23 16.56
C MET A 352 -8.47 -8.84 15.70
N ALA A 353 -8.31 -7.54 15.48
CA ALA A 353 -7.15 -6.99 14.80
C ALA A 353 -6.41 -6.02 15.72
N THR A 354 -5.09 -5.97 15.58
CA THR A 354 -4.25 -5.04 16.35
C THR A 354 -3.38 -4.20 15.45
N LEU A 355 -3.11 -2.97 15.87
CA LEU A 355 -2.13 -2.07 15.29
C LEU A 355 -1.09 -1.72 16.36
N ALA A 356 0.16 -2.15 16.18
CA ALA A 356 1.26 -1.84 17.08
C ALA A 356 2.14 -0.72 16.52
N ILE A 357 2.38 0.31 17.32
CA ILE A 357 3.21 1.46 16.94
C ILE A 357 4.52 1.42 17.72
N PRO A 358 5.68 1.54 17.06
CA PRO A 358 6.96 1.56 17.77
C PRO A 358 7.11 2.88 18.54
N THR A 359 7.19 2.82 19.87
CA THR A 359 7.21 4.05 20.69
C THR A 359 8.49 4.86 20.52
N ALA A 360 9.56 4.23 20.05
CA ALA A 360 10.87 4.85 19.86
C ALA A 360 10.96 5.85 18.68
N ILE A 361 9.92 5.94 17.83
CA ILE A 361 9.92 6.88 16.70
C ILE A 361 9.57 8.31 17.11
N PHE A 362 9.01 8.49 18.32
CA PHE A 362 8.57 9.76 18.86
C PHE A 362 9.67 10.39 19.74
N ASP A 363 9.82 11.71 19.67
CA ASP A 363 10.68 12.48 20.59
C ASP A 363 10.03 12.75 21.96
N GLN A 364 8.78 12.29 22.13
CA GLN A 364 8.01 12.34 23.36
C GLN A 364 7.53 10.95 23.77
N ASP A 365 7.38 10.74 25.08
CA ASP A 365 6.87 9.48 25.62
C ASP A 365 5.35 9.41 25.49
N ILE A 366 4.88 8.63 24.53
CA ILE A 366 3.47 8.41 24.24
C ILE A 366 2.80 7.34 25.10
N ARG A 367 3.48 6.76 26.11
CA ARG A 367 2.88 5.70 26.93
C ARG A 367 1.87 6.26 27.94
N PRO A 368 0.81 5.50 28.29
CA PRO A 368 -0.11 5.89 29.35
C PRO A 368 0.62 6.11 30.68
N LYS A 369 0.30 7.20 31.38
CA LYS A 369 0.85 7.55 32.70
C LYS A 369 -0.28 7.89 33.66
N ALA A 370 -0.03 7.75 34.96
CA ALA A 370 -0.98 8.19 36.01
C ALA A 370 -1.12 9.72 36.08
N SER A 371 -0.09 10.45 35.64
CA SER A 371 -0.13 11.90 35.45
C SER A 371 -1.00 12.27 34.23
N LYS A 372 -1.45 13.52 34.15
CA LYS A 372 -2.12 14.04 32.94
C LYS A 372 -1.26 13.80 31.69
N VAL A 373 -1.91 13.56 30.55
CA VAL A 373 -1.26 13.40 29.24
C VAL A 373 -0.31 14.59 29.03
N PRO A 374 0.98 14.35 28.75
CA PRO A 374 1.91 15.42 28.42
C PRO A 374 1.34 16.26 27.27
N ILE A 375 1.38 17.58 27.39
CA ILE A 375 1.08 18.47 26.28
C ILE A 375 2.16 18.18 25.22
N GLY A 376 1.71 17.90 23.99
CA GLY A 376 2.42 17.29 22.85
C GLY A 376 3.82 17.78 22.46
N PRO A 377 4.27 17.61 21.20
CA PRO A 377 5.54 18.18 20.78
C PRO A 377 5.54 19.68 21.11
N ARG A 378 6.64 20.19 21.69
CA ARG A 378 6.75 21.59 22.17
C ARG A 378 6.41 22.63 21.10
N VAL A 379 6.35 22.21 19.84
CA VAL A 379 6.04 23.00 18.67
C VAL A 379 4.96 22.28 17.84
N VAL A 380 3.69 22.52 18.14
CA VAL A 380 2.61 22.36 17.13
C VAL A 380 2.88 23.45 16.10
N ARG A 381 3.61 23.10 15.03
CA ARG A 381 3.85 24.04 13.93
C ARG A 381 2.58 24.09 13.09
N LYS A 382 2.04 25.30 12.94
CA LYS A 382 1.26 25.64 11.75
C LYS A 382 2.26 25.92 10.62
N PRO A 383 1.98 25.48 9.39
CA PRO A 383 0.78 24.72 9.00
C PRO A 383 0.85 23.24 9.42
N ASP A 384 -0.34 22.65 9.58
CA ASP A 384 -0.60 21.20 9.68
C ASP A 384 -0.13 20.49 8.39
N VAL A 385 -0.49 19.23 8.19
CA VAL A 385 -0.31 18.58 6.87
C VAL A 385 -0.98 19.39 5.77
N LEU A 386 -0.43 19.32 4.56
CA LEU A 386 -1.00 20.00 3.39
C LEU A 386 -2.37 19.37 3.12
N LYS A 387 -3.40 20.19 2.90
CA LYS A 387 -4.79 19.73 2.81
C LYS A 387 -5.60 20.59 1.85
N CYS A 388 -6.44 19.95 1.04
CA CYS A 388 -7.46 20.61 0.23
C CYS A 388 -8.80 20.73 0.98
N SER A 389 -9.71 21.59 0.50
CA SER A 389 -11.12 21.45 0.86
C SER A 389 -11.68 20.16 0.24
N TYR A 390 -12.59 19.51 0.95
CA TYR A 390 -13.43 18.47 0.36
C TYR A 390 -14.71 19.13 -0.16
N ASP A 391 -14.89 19.09 -1.48
CA ASP A 391 -16.02 19.71 -2.18
C ASP A 391 -16.93 18.65 -2.84
N GLY A 392 -16.73 17.37 -2.50
CA GLY A 392 -17.47 16.24 -3.03
C GLY A 392 -18.83 16.02 -2.35
N ASN A 393 -19.58 15.05 -2.88
CA ASN A 393 -20.95 14.77 -2.43
C ASN A 393 -21.11 13.34 -1.86
N LEU A 394 -20.07 12.50 -1.92
CA LEU A 394 -20.12 11.16 -1.36
C LEU A 394 -20.28 11.18 0.18
N PRO A 395 -20.96 10.17 0.78
CA PRO A 395 -21.30 10.19 2.20
C PRO A 395 -20.08 10.16 3.13
N THR A 396 -20.00 11.04 4.12
CA THR A 396 -18.93 11.05 5.13
C THR A 396 -19.43 10.58 6.49
N THR A 397 -18.53 10.15 7.38
CA THR A 397 -18.89 9.73 8.73
C THR A 397 -19.05 10.94 9.63
N THR A 398 -20.24 11.11 10.19
CA THR A 398 -20.49 12.14 11.20
C THR A 398 -20.16 11.57 12.58
N ASN A 399 -19.12 12.10 13.25
CA ASN A 399 -18.81 11.69 14.62
C ASN A 399 -19.92 12.13 15.58
N LEU A 400 -20.68 11.17 16.13
CA LEU A 400 -21.77 11.42 17.09
C LEU A 400 -21.26 11.95 18.44
N SER A 401 -19.97 11.81 18.76
CA SER A 401 -19.38 12.26 20.02
C SER A 401 -18.91 13.72 20.01
N SER A 402 -18.84 14.39 18.85
CA SER A 402 -18.49 15.81 18.76
C SER A 402 -19.67 16.76 18.92
N SER A 403 -20.91 16.25 19.05
CA SER A 403 -22.12 17.05 19.19
C SER A 403 -22.55 17.31 20.65
N SER A 404 -21.79 16.84 21.65
CA SER A 404 -22.12 16.99 23.08
C SER A 404 -21.36 18.10 23.81
N THR A 405 -20.84 19.09 23.10
CA THR A 405 -20.41 20.37 23.69
C THR A 405 -21.09 21.53 22.98
N SER A 406 -22.34 21.79 23.37
CA SER A 406 -23.03 23.07 23.24
C SER A 406 -23.53 23.52 24.60
#